data_AF-A0A1L9VIU7-F1
#
_entry.id   AF-A0A1L9VIU7-F1
#
_cell.length_a   1.000
_cell.length_b   1.000
_cell.length_c   1.000
_cell.angle_alpha   90.00
_cell.angle_beta   90.00
_cell.angle_gamma   90.00
#
_symmetry.space_group_name_H-M   'P 1'
#
loop_
_entity.id
_entity.type
_entity.pdbx_description
1 polymer ?
#
loop_
_entity_poly.entity_id
_entity_poly.type
_entity_poly.pdbx_seq_one_letter_code
_entity_poly.pdbx_strand_id
1 'polypeptide(L)'
;METADELIRRQLPSLVKANGTTTESSRPRNISAQPFHEWNTFFTEVLSTYNDLDLSTLVSITDDQDLSERFAIGCEPGLTTRFAKHVCDAVSKVMSVVPGLSHLTFGTYKAAVPTNSNKVLDIVLPSTLNWRIVLVGELKTYWTVSLQDHPVSDGPGGLIPLQPHLAQLVEYMQLHKRKYGFLSTYEWTIFIRRTDDFRFEMSLPVHEKSTNPSLRQCFLSFVSWAAQDGQYTAARDFSLEKLNAPTQPYFQASTRPTSGRHHIATSGDFSIGVNTVLFGTDGIARHWINCSQLIRGTPEKAVYDAVWDGQPAIVKCYAPSRFMSYAAEASTYERLSQRRPDGFEFFPSLLTHGPIVCSSLFPAGYILVISKAQGKPLDTQWSHISDTEKLHVKWQMRKAVQVLRSVGSVCVDAGKHNVLYGPATGCVTMIDFEVMQAVDGTVTAEVPELLAIFGKEAIGGSGQRYAGG
;
A
#
# COMPACT_ATOMS: atom_id res chain seq x y z
N MET A 1 -32.20 -15.17 24.88
CA MET A 1 -30.98 -15.97 25.04
C MET A 1 -30.96 -17.00 23.92
N GLU A 2 -29.79 -17.35 23.43
CA GLU A 2 -29.56 -18.39 22.41
C GLU A 2 -28.27 -19.13 22.77
N THR A 3 -27.99 -20.27 22.14
CA THR A 3 -26.70 -20.95 22.33
C THR A 3 -25.55 -20.14 21.73
N ALA A 4 -24.36 -20.25 22.31
CA ALA A 4 -23.16 -19.64 21.74
C ALA A 4 -22.89 -20.09 20.29
N ASP A 5 -23.27 -21.33 19.97
CA ASP A 5 -23.23 -21.90 18.63
C ASP A 5 -24.12 -21.15 17.63
N GLU A 6 -25.39 -20.94 17.98
CA GLU A 6 -26.34 -20.19 17.15
C GLU A 6 -25.84 -18.78 16.87
N LEU A 7 -25.31 -18.10 17.90
CA LEU A 7 -24.81 -16.72 17.76
C LEU A 7 -23.59 -16.63 16.82
N ILE A 8 -22.65 -17.57 16.91
CA ILE A 8 -21.41 -17.55 16.12
C ILE A 8 -21.63 -18.01 14.67
N ARG A 9 -22.67 -18.80 14.38
CA ARG A 9 -23.00 -19.21 13.00
C ARG A 9 -23.69 -18.12 12.18
N ARG A 10 -24.23 -17.08 12.82
CA ARG A 10 -24.96 -16.00 12.12
C ARG A 10 -24.07 -15.25 11.14
N GLN A 11 -24.66 -14.93 9.99
CA GLN A 11 -24.12 -13.99 9.02
C GLN A 11 -24.18 -12.56 9.56
N LEU A 12 -23.30 -11.69 9.05
CA LEU A 12 -23.39 -10.28 9.40
C LEU A 12 -24.49 -9.58 8.57
N PRO A 13 -25.22 -8.59 9.14
CA PRO A 13 -26.11 -7.74 8.36
C PRO A 13 -25.36 -6.96 7.29
N SER A 14 -25.94 -6.81 6.10
CA SER A 14 -25.37 -5.94 5.07
C SER A 14 -25.47 -4.47 5.49
N LEU A 15 -24.40 -3.71 5.23
CA LEU A 15 -24.37 -2.29 5.57
C LEU A 15 -24.94 -1.45 4.43
N VAL A 16 -25.63 -0.37 4.80
CA VAL A 16 -26.12 0.63 3.85
C VAL A 16 -25.09 1.75 3.75
N LYS A 17 -24.45 1.89 2.59
CA LYS A 17 -23.60 3.06 2.29
C LYS A 17 -24.46 4.26 1.91
N ALA A 18 -24.25 5.39 2.57
CA ALA A 18 -24.80 6.69 2.16
C ALA A 18 -23.65 7.70 2.02
N ASN A 19 -23.36 8.10 0.78
CA ASN A 19 -22.12 8.80 0.43
C ASN A 19 -20.88 8.00 0.88
N GLY A 20 -19.68 8.57 0.75
CA GLY A 20 -18.47 7.90 1.23
C GLY A 20 -17.27 8.80 1.14
N THR A 21 -16.34 8.62 2.06
CA THR A 21 -14.97 9.11 1.90
C THR A 21 -14.41 8.66 0.55
N THR A 22 -13.74 9.57 -0.15
CA THR A 22 -13.14 9.32 -1.48
C THR A 22 -11.68 8.92 -1.40
N THR A 23 -11.02 9.17 -0.27
CA THR A 23 -9.62 8.84 -0.06
C THR A 23 -9.48 7.71 0.94
N GLU A 24 -8.60 6.77 0.62
CA GLU A 24 -8.17 5.73 1.54
C GLU A 24 -7.45 6.33 2.75
N SER A 25 -7.73 5.79 3.93
CA SER A 25 -6.93 6.02 5.13
C SER A 25 -5.72 5.09 5.08
N SER A 26 -4.65 5.51 4.38
CA SER A 26 -3.39 4.78 4.32
C SER A 26 -2.23 5.69 4.70
N ARG A 27 -1.19 5.11 5.31
CA ARG A 27 0.07 5.80 5.58
C ARG A 27 1.02 5.62 4.40
N PRO A 28 1.93 6.57 4.14
CA PRO A 28 2.90 6.49 3.04
C PRO A 28 4.03 5.50 3.38
N ARG A 29 3.69 4.24 3.57
CA ARG A 29 4.62 3.15 3.85
C ARG A 29 4.14 1.90 3.13
N ASN A 30 5.06 1.24 2.43
CA ASN A 30 4.79 0.00 1.71
C ASN A 30 5.66 -1.12 2.26
N ILE A 31 5.12 -2.33 2.23
CA ILE A 31 5.82 -3.58 2.55
C ILE A 31 5.91 -4.41 1.27
N SER A 32 6.96 -5.21 1.13
CA SER A 32 7.04 -6.19 0.06
C SER A 32 5.86 -7.17 0.16
N ALA A 33 5.26 -7.55 -0.96
CA ALA A 33 4.30 -8.65 -0.99
C ALA A 33 4.95 -10.04 -0.91
N GLN A 34 6.28 -10.14 -1.10
CA GLN A 34 7.01 -11.41 -1.13
C GLN A 34 6.91 -12.26 0.16
N PRO A 35 6.93 -11.65 1.37
CA PRO A 35 6.78 -12.39 2.63
C PRO A 35 5.40 -13.01 2.85
N PHE A 36 4.40 -12.66 2.03
CA PHE A 36 3.01 -13.09 2.23
C PHE A 36 2.71 -14.33 1.39
N HIS A 37 2.27 -15.39 2.06
CA HIS A 37 1.92 -16.65 1.47
C HIS A 37 0.51 -17.05 1.86
N GLU A 38 -0.12 -17.90 1.04
CA GLU A 38 -1.43 -18.43 1.36
C GLU A 38 -1.37 -19.37 2.57
N TRP A 39 -2.31 -19.18 3.49
CA TRP A 39 -2.59 -20.12 4.58
C TRP A 39 -3.58 -21.17 4.08
N ASN A 40 -3.06 -22.13 3.31
CA ASN A 40 -3.86 -23.14 2.60
C ASN A 40 -4.79 -23.97 3.50
N THR A 41 -4.43 -24.14 4.77
CA THR A 41 -5.18 -24.92 5.76
C THR A 41 -6.12 -24.09 6.64
N PHE A 42 -6.21 -22.77 6.43
CA PHE A 42 -6.94 -21.86 7.31
C PHE A 42 -8.36 -22.32 7.60
N PHE A 43 -9.17 -22.57 6.57
CA PHE A 43 -10.58 -22.95 6.76
C PHE A 43 -10.75 -24.29 7.46
N THR A 44 -9.88 -25.26 7.16
CA THR A 44 -9.87 -26.57 7.83
C THR A 44 -9.47 -26.44 9.30
N GLU A 45 -8.45 -25.63 9.60
CA GLU A 45 -8.04 -25.33 10.97
C GLU A 45 -9.15 -24.60 11.75
N VAL A 46 -9.84 -23.63 11.13
CA VAL A 46 -10.99 -22.94 11.72
C VAL A 46 -12.06 -23.94 12.12
N LEU A 47 -12.51 -24.79 11.18
CA LEU A 47 -13.58 -25.76 11.47
C LEU A 47 -13.16 -26.78 12.52
N SER A 48 -11.91 -27.26 12.49
CA SER A 48 -11.37 -28.17 13.53
C SER A 48 -11.42 -27.51 14.91
N THR A 49 -10.84 -26.32 15.03
CA THR A 49 -10.78 -25.59 16.30
C THR A 49 -12.17 -25.29 16.84
N TYR A 50 -13.08 -24.84 15.96
CA TYR A 50 -14.45 -24.56 16.31
C TYR A 50 -15.21 -25.81 16.80
N ASN A 51 -15.02 -26.96 16.16
CA ASN A 51 -15.67 -28.22 16.56
C ASN A 51 -15.16 -28.76 17.91
N ASP A 52 -13.96 -28.34 18.34
CA ASP A 52 -13.38 -28.73 19.62
C ASP A 52 -13.88 -27.88 20.80
N LEU A 53 -14.62 -26.78 20.53
CA LEU A 53 -15.16 -25.89 21.57
C LEU A 53 -16.55 -26.34 22.03
N ASP A 54 -16.78 -26.32 23.35
CA ASP A 54 -18.14 -26.44 23.90
C ASP A 54 -18.89 -25.10 23.79
N LEU A 55 -19.84 -25.03 22.86
CA LEU A 55 -20.67 -23.85 22.58
C LEU A 55 -22.15 -24.08 22.95
N SER A 56 -22.43 -25.07 23.79
CA SER A 56 -23.80 -25.38 24.24
C SER A 56 -24.38 -24.35 25.22
N THR A 57 -23.52 -23.54 25.85
CA THR A 57 -23.93 -22.55 26.86
C THR A 57 -24.73 -21.40 26.23
N LEU A 58 -25.74 -20.93 26.96
CA LEU A 58 -26.60 -19.83 26.54
C LEU A 58 -25.93 -18.45 26.73
N VAL A 59 -26.05 -17.59 25.74
CA VAL A 59 -25.57 -16.21 25.72
C VAL A 59 -26.69 -15.22 25.36
N SER A 60 -26.46 -13.94 25.65
CA SER A 60 -27.39 -12.87 25.27
C SER A 60 -27.27 -12.55 23.79
N ILE A 61 -28.42 -12.29 23.17
CA ILE A 61 -28.51 -11.94 21.75
C ILE A 61 -27.84 -10.57 21.52
N THR A 62 -27.03 -10.42 20.46
CA THR A 62 -26.30 -9.18 20.15
C THR A 62 -26.89 -8.37 19.01
N ASP A 63 -27.59 -9.06 18.11
CA ASP A 63 -28.14 -8.49 16.90
C ASP A 63 -29.66 -8.59 16.95
N ASP A 64 -30.33 -7.55 16.48
CA ASP A 64 -31.74 -7.65 16.14
C ASP A 64 -31.89 -8.76 15.09
N GLN A 65 -32.74 -9.76 15.38
CA GLN A 65 -32.95 -10.90 14.47
C GLN A 65 -33.49 -10.45 13.11
N ASP A 66 -34.09 -9.26 13.06
CA ASP A 66 -34.46 -8.61 11.82
C ASP A 66 -33.20 -8.04 11.16
N LEU A 67 -32.81 -8.60 10.01
CA LEU A 67 -31.79 -8.11 9.06
C LEU A 67 -32.08 -6.71 8.50
N SER A 68 -32.84 -5.89 9.22
CA SER A 68 -33.39 -4.58 8.84
C SER A 68 -32.70 -3.43 9.58
N GLU A 69 -31.44 -3.58 9.97
CA GLU A 69 -30.70 -2.48 10.60
C GLU A 69 -30.70 -1.24 9.68
N ARG A 70 -31.38 -0.17 10.10
CA ARG A 70 -31.47 1.09 9.37
C ARG A 70 -30.33 2.03 9.78
N PHE A 71 -29.09 1.59 9.61
CA PHE A 71 -27.91 2.40 9.91
C PHE A 71 -27.10 2.64 8.63
N ALA A 72 -27.06 3.89 8.18
CA ALA A 72 -26.27 4.29 7.02
C ALA A 72 -24.85 4.70 7.44
N ILE A 73 -23.85 4.27 6.67
CA ILE A 73 -22.43 4.60 6.89
C ILE A 73 -21.85 5.39 5.71
N GLY A 74 -20.93 6.31 6.02
CA GLY A 74 -20.21 7.09 5.01
C GLY A 74 -18.73 7.30 5.32
N CYS A 75 -18.20 6.68 6.39
CA CYS A 75 -16.81 6.84 6.82
C CYS A 75 -16.31 5.62 7.62
N GLU A 76 -14.99 5.52 7.78
CA GLU A 76 -14.29 4.44 8.52
C GLU A 76 -14.73 4.31 9.99
N PRO A 77 -14.91 5.39 10.78
CA PRO A 77 -15.44 5.27 12.15
C PRO A 77 -16.85 4.66 12.23
N GLY A 78 -17.71 5.00 11.26
CA GLY A 78 -19.07 4.45 11.18
C GLY A 78 -19.05 2.94 10.92
N LEU A 79 -18.21 2.50 9.98
CA LEU A 79 -17.98 1.09 9.69
C LEU A 79 -17.37 0.36 10.89
N THR A 80 -16.37 0.95 11.54
CA THR A 80 -15.72 0.37 12.74
C THR A 80 -16.73 0.14 13.86
N THR A 81 -17.67 1.06 14.05
CA THR A 81 -18.75 0.91 15.04
C THR A 81 -19.65 -0.28 14.71
N ARG A 82 -20.00 -0.50 13.43
CA ARG A 82 -20.82 -1.65 13.01
C ARG A 82 -20.05 -2.96 13.12
N PHE A 83 -18.77 -2.97 12.78
CA PHE A 83 -17.89 -4.12 12.99
C PHE A 83 -17.80 -4.46 14.48
N ALA A 84 -17.66 -3.46 15.36
CA ALA A 84 -17.66 -3.68 16.80
C ALA A 84 -18.98 -4.30 17.30
N LYS A 85 -20.12 -3.81 16.81
CA LYS A 85 -21.44 -4.37 17.15
C LYS A 85 -21.62 -5.81 16.67
N HIS A 86 -21.37 -6.08 15.39
CA HIS A 86 -21.75 -7.36 14.78
C HIS A 86 -20.66 -8.43 14.83
N VAL A 87 -19.41 -8.08 15.10
CA VAL A 87 -18.33 -9.06 15.23
C VAL A 87 -17.80 -9.04 16.66
N CYS A 88 -17.33 -7.89 17.13
CA CYS A 88 -16.61 -7.82 18.40
C CYS A 88 -17.50 -8.17 19.60
N ASP A 89 -18.71 -7.61 19.70
CA ASP A 89 -19.65 -7.91 20.80
C ASP A 89 -20.10 -9.37 20.77
N ALA A 90 -20.52 -9.87 19.60
CA ALA A 90 -20.95 -11.26 19.43
C ALA A 90 -19.87 -12.26 19.83
N VAL A 91 -18.66 -12.11 19.29
CA VAL A 91 -17.54 -12.99 19.62
C VAL A 91 -17.13 -12.83 21.10
N SER A 92 -17.15 -11.62 21.65
CA SER A 92 -16.84 -11.39 23.07
C SER A 92 -17.81 -12.08 24.03
N LYS A 93 -19.11 -12.08 23.71
CA LYS A 93 -20.10 -12.82 24.51
C LYS A 93 -19.88 -14.33 24.47
N VAL A 94 -19.56 -14.87 23.30
CA VAL A 94 -19.19 -16.29 23.20
C VAL A 94 -17.91 -16.59 23.98
N MET A 95 -16.86 -15.77 23.84
CA MET A 95 -15.63 -15.93 24.62
C MET A 95 -15.87 -15.92 26.13
N SER A 96 -16.84 -15.12 26.62
CA SER A 96 -17.16 -15.04 28.05
C SER A 96 -17.61 -16.37 28.67
N VAL A 97 -18.14 -17.30 27.86
CA VAL A 97 -18.59 -18.62 28.30
C VAL A 97 -17.66 -19.76 27.86
N VAL A 98 -16.69 -19.50 26.98
CA VAL A 98 -15.71 -20.51 26.54
C VAL A 98 -14.54 -20.60 27.53
N PRO A 99 -14.25 -21.79 28.09
CA PRO A 99 -13.11 -21.99 28.98
C PRO A 99 -11.79 -21.53 28.34
N GLY A 100 -10.99 -20.78 29.11
CA GLY A 100 -9.70 -20.25 28.63
C GLY A 100 -9.79 -18.97 27.81
N LEU A 101 -10.97 -18.53 27.36
CA LEU A 101 -11.14 -17.28 26.58
C LEU A 101 -11.90 -16.17 27.32
N SER A 102 -12.51 -16.47 28.47
CA SER A 102 -13.35 -15.52 29.22
C SER A 102 -12.66 -14.25 29.72
N HIS A 103 -11.32 -14.24 29.69
CA HIS A 103 -10.49 -13.11 30.05
C HIS A 103 -10.09 -12.25 28.84
N LEU A 104 -10.62 -12.52 27.66
CA LEU A 104 -10.36 -11.76 26.44
C LEU A 104 -11.59 -10.94 26.07
N THR A 105 -11.36 -9.72 25.60
CA THR A 105 -12.44 -8.88 25.08
C THR A 105 -11.90 -8.00 23.96
N PHE A 106 -12.75 -7.70 22.97
CA PHE A 106 -12.40 -6.73 21.95
C PHE A 106 -12.50 -5.32 22.51
N GLY A 107 -11.63 -4.43 22.05
CA GLY A 107 -11.62 -3.04 22.46
C GLY A 107 -10.95 -2.15 21.45
N THR A 108 -11.00 -0.84 21.72
CA THR A 108 -10.23 0.15 20.96
C THR A 108 -8.81 0.21 21.51
N TYR A 109 -7.86 0.65 20.69
CA TYR A 109 -6.45 0.73 21.08
C TYR A 109 -6.21 1.47 22.39
N LYS A 110 -6.91 2.60 22.60
CA LYS A 110 -6.78 3.44 23.79
C LYS A 110 -7.28 2.75 25.06
N ALA A 111 -8.10 1.70 24.97
CA ALA A 111 -8.53 0.91 26.11
C ALA A 111 -7.41 -0.04 26.61
N ALA A 112 -6.51 -0.47 25.74
CA ALA A 112 -5.46 -1.43 26.08
C ALA A 112 -4.14 -0.79 26.51
N VAL A 113 -3.78 0.38 25.94
CA VAL A 113 -2.49 1.02 26.23
C VAL A 113 -2.68 2.53 26.43
N PRO A 114 -2.30 3.09 27.60
CA PRO A 114 -2.23 4.54 27.76
C PRO A 114 -1.04 5.05 26.94
N THR A 115 -1.30 5.65 25.77
CA THR A 115 -0.25 6.22 24.92
C THR A 115 -0.58 7.63 24.45
N ASN A 116 0.45 8.47 24.34
CA ASN A 116 0.44 9.75 23.62
C ASN A 116 0.70 9.55 22.11
N SER A 117 0.49 8.35 21.57
CA SER A 117 0.86 8.07 20.18
C SER A 117 -0.25 8.50 19.23
N ASN A 118 0.11 9.16 18.13
CA ASN A 118 -0.77 9.40 16.99
C ASN A 118 -1.05 8.12 16.17
N LYS A 119 -0.67 6.94 16.68
CA LYS A 119 -0.93 5.64 16.08
C LYS A 119 -2.12 5.01 16.81
N VAL A 120 -3.27 4.95 16.13
CA VAL A 120 -4.49 4.40 16.70
C VAL A 120 -4.88 3.22 15.81
N LEU A 121 -4.69 2.01 16.34
CA LEU A 121 -5.30 0.80 15.82
C LEU A 121 -6.83 0.91 15.92
N ASP A 122 -7.54 0.42 14.93
CA ASP A 122 -9.00 0.46 14.93
C ASP A 122 -9.58 -0.49 15.97
N ILE A 123 -9.11 -1.75 15.97
CA ILE A 123 -9.55 -2.80 16.88
C ILE A 123 -8.35 -3.53 17.48
N VAL A 124 -8.45 -3.86 18.77
CA VAL A 124 -7.53 -4.73 19.48
C VAL A 124 -8.29 -5.76 20.29
N LEU A 125 -7.63 -6.87 20.61
CA LEU A 125 -8.11 -7.84 21.59
C LEU A 125 -7.16 -7.87 22.79
N PRO A 126 -7.38 -7.09 23.85
CA PRO A 126 -6.64 -7.23 25.10
C PRO A 126 -7.09 -8.41 25.96
N SER A 127 -6.16 -8.90 26.78
CA SER A 127 -6.48 -9.70 27.98
C SER A 127 -6.92 -8.76 29.10
N THR A 128 -8.10 -8.95 29.68
CA THR A 128 -8.61 -8.16 30.81
C THR A 128 -7.82 -8.37 32.11
N LEU A 129 -6.97 -9.41 32.16
CA LEU A 129 -6.10 -9.67 33.32
C LEU A 129 -4.96 -8.66 33.44
N ASN A 130 -4.45 -8.16 32.31
CA ASN A 130 -3.25 -7.31 32.29
C ASN A 130 -3.25 -6.23 31.19
N TRP A 131 -4.37 -6.10 30.46
CA TRP A 131 -4.58 -5.21 29.32
C TRP A 131 -3.56 -5.34 28.19
N ARG A 132 -2.81 -6.46 28.15
CA ARG A 132 -1.90 -6.73 27.03
C ARG A 132 -2.70 -7.13 25.82
N ILE A 133 -2.43 -6.45 24.71
CA ILE A 133 -2.95 -6.78 23.38
C ILE A 133 -2.50 -8.19 23.02
N VAL A 134 -3.42 -9.04 22.60
CA VAL A 134 -3.21 -10.41 22.12
C VAL A 134 -3.26 -10.47 20.59
N LEU A 135 -4.12 -9.64 19.99
CA LEU A 135 -4.35 -9.57 18.56
C LEU A 135 -4.68 -8.13 18.14
N VAL A 136 -4.29 -7.77 16.92
CA VAL A 136 -4.50 -6.43 16.34
C VAL A 136 -5.38 -6.50 15.10
N GLY A 137 -6.22 -5.48 14.89
CA GLY A 137 -7.13 -5.39 13.76
C GLY A 137 -7.06 -4.02 13.09
N GLU A 138 -6.99 -4.04 11.76
CA GLU A 138 -7.07 -2.85 10.92
C GLU A 138 -8.35 -2.90 10.10
N LEU A 139 -9.06 -1.78 10.03
CA LEU A 139 -10.29 -1.67 9.26
C LEU A 139 -10.13 -0.65 8.13
N LYS A 140 -10.78 -0.96 7.01
CA LYS A 140 -10.88 -0.08 5.85
C LYS A 140 -12.31 -0.02 5.37
N THR A 141 -12.65 1.02 4.63
CA THR A 141 -13.96 1.10 3.98
C THR A 141 -14.01 0.24 2.72
N TYR A 142 -15.04 -0.61 2.56
CA TYR A 142 -15.16 -1.51 1.41
C TYR A 142 -15.27 -0.79 0.06
N TRP A 143 -15.65 0.49 0.06
CA TRP A 143 -15.67 1.31 -1.16
C TRP A 143 -14.32 1.98 -1.49
N THR A 144 -13.34 1.92 -0.60
CA THR A 144 -11.98 2.40 -0.86
C THR A 144 -10.99 1.25 -1.03
N VAL A 145 -11.20 0.13 -0.34
CA VAL A 145 -10.30 -1.05 -0.40
C VAL A 145 -11.13 -2.28 -0.76
N SER A 146 -10.72 -3.02 -1.80
CA SER A 146 -11.40 -4.23 -2.26
C SER A 146 -10.54 -5.48 -2.01
N LEU A 147 -10.65 -6.07 -0.82
CA LEU A 147 -9.84 -7.24 -0.43
C LEU A 147 -10.08 -8.46 -1.32
N GLN A 148 -11.30 -8.61 -1.84
CA GLN A 148 -11.72 -9.73 -2.68
C GLN A 148 -11.04 -9.80 -4.04
N ASP A 149 -10.54 -8.66 -4.55
CA ASP A 149 -9.88 -8.59 -5.86
C ASP A 149 -8.38 -8.87 -5.76
N HIS A 150 -7.87 -9.09 -4.55
CA HIS A 150 -6.46 -9.24 -4.26
C HIS A 150 -6.20 -10.47 -3.37
N PRO A 151 -6.67 -11.67 -3.75
CA PRO A 151 -6.37 -12.88 -2.98
C PRO A 151 -4.87 -13.19 -3.07
N VAL A 152 -4.30 -13.69 -1.97
CA VAL A 152 -2.88 -14.08 -1.90
C VAL A 152 -2.50 -15.18 -2.90
N SER A 153 -3.48 -15.99 -3.33
CA SER A 153 -3.32 -17.02 -4.36
C SER A 153 -2.89 -16.47 -5.72
N ASP A 154 -3.16 -15.18 -6.00
CA ASP A 154 -2.71 -14.51 -7.24
C ASP A 154 -1.21 -14.16 -7.21
N GLY A 155 -0.54 -14.50 -6.12
CA GLY A 155 0.87 -14.27 -5.89
C GLY A 155 1.21 -12.82 -5.51
N PRO A 156 2.52 -12.51 -5.36
CA PRO A 156 2.95 -11.21 -4.85
C PRO A 156 2.47 -10.01 -5.67
N GLY A 157 2.28 -10.19 -6.99
CA GLY A 157 1.78 -9.15 -7.89
C GLY A 157 0.33 -8.74 -7.62
N GLY A 158 -0.53 -9.71 -7.24
CA GLY A 158 -1.93 -9.45 -6.89
C GLY A 158 -2.10 -8.66 -5.59
N LEU A 159 -1.12 -8.74 -4.69
CA LEU A 159 -1.14 -8.07 -3.38
C LEU A 159 -0.62 -6.63 -3.40
N ILE A 160 -0.09 -6.14 -4.53
CA ILE A 160 0.47 -4.79 -4.62
C ILE A 160 -0.50 -3.72 -4.12
N PRO A 161 -1.80 -3.72 -4.51
CA PRO A 161 -2.76 -2.73 -4.00
C PRO A 161 -3.01 -2.81 -2.49
N LEU A 162 -2.74 -3.97 -1.85
CA LEU A 162 -2.91 -4.15 -0.41
C LEU A 162 -1.66 -3.81 0.40
N GLN A 163 -0.48 -3.63 -0.23
CA GLN A 163 0.79 -3.39 0.46
C GLN A 163 0.74 -2.23 1.48
N PRO A 164 0.12 -1.06 1.22
CA PRO A 164 0.05 0.00 2.20
C PRO A 164 -0.70 -0.41 3.48
N HIS A 165 -1.79 -1.17 3.31
CA HIS A 165 -2.63 -1.63 4.42
C HIS A 165 -1.97 -2.78 5.19
N LEU A 166 -1.33 -3.70 4.48
CA LEU A 166 -0.53 -4.78 5.06
C LEU A 166 0.66 -4.21 5.83
N ALA A 167 1.33 -3.18 5.32
CA ALA A 167 2.44 -2.50 6.00
C ALA A 167 1.98 -1.90 7.34
N GLN A 168 0.82 -1.24 7.34
CA GLN A 168 0.23 -0.69 8.55
C GLN A 168 -0.08 -1.79 9.58
N LEU A 169 -0.74 -2.87 9.17
CA LEU A 169 -1.06 -3.99 10.05
C LEU A 169 0.19 -4.67 10.62
N VAL A 170 1.19 -4.96 9.76
CA VAL A 170 2.46 -5.59 10.19
C VAL A 170 3.24 -4.69 11.14
N GLU A 171 3.22 -3.37 10.94
CA GLU A 171 3.84 -2.43 11.88
C GLU A 171 3.20 -2.54 13.27
N TYR A 172 1.87 -2.69 13.35
CA TYR A 172 1.18 -2.89 14.62
C TYR A 172 1.47 -4.24 15.25
N MET A 173 1.49 -5.31 14.45
CA MET A 173 1.90 -6.64 14.91
C MET A 173 3.31 -6.60 15.50
N GLN A 174 4.25 -5.92 14.83
CA GLN A 174 5.62 -5.73 15.31
C GLN A 174 5.67 -4.89 16.59
N LEU A 175 4.99 -3.75 16.61
CA LEU A 175 4.96 -2.82 17.75
C LEU A 175 4.50 -3.52 19.03
N HIS A 176 3.50 -4.39 18.92
CA HIS A 176 2.93 -5.11 20.04
C HIS A 176 3.51 -6.52 20.24
N LYS A 177 4.49 -6.92 19.43
CA LYS A 177 5.11 -8.26 19.46
C LYS A 177 4.06 -9.37 19.36
N ARG A 178 3.16 -9.26 18.37
CA ARG A 178 2.07 -10.21 18.13
C ARG A 178 2.22 -10.97 16.83
N LYS A 179 1.83 -12.24 16.86
CA LYS A 179 1.78 -13.12 15.68
C LYS A 179 0.52 -12.94 14.85
N TYR A 180 -0.59 -12.53 15.45
CA TYR A 180 -1.90 -12.55 14.80
C TYR A 180 -2.43 -11.14 14.55
N GLY A 181 -2.90 -10.91 13.33
CA GLY A 181 -3.59 -9.70 12.93
C GLY A 181 -4.63 -9.96 11.85
N PHE A 182 -5.57 -9.03 11.66
CA PHE A 182 -6.55 -9.11 10.58
C PHE A 182 -6.74 -7.76 9.91
N LEU A 183 -7.09 -7.79 8.63
CA LEU A 183 -7.53 -6.63 7.86
C LEU A 183 -8.96 -6.88 7.39
N SER A 184 -9.87 -5.97 7.70
CA SER A 184 -11.30 -6.12 7.37
C SER A 184 -11.85 -4.88 6.68
N THR A 185 -12.73 -5.10 5.71
CA THR A 185 -13.60 -4.07 5.14
C THR A 185 -15.05 -4.18 5.60
N TYR A 186 -15.28 -4.92 6.69
CA TYR A 186 -16.57 -5.48 7.09
C TYR A 186 -17.09 -6.53 6.10
N GLU A 187 -17.19 -6.20 4.80
CA GLU A 187 -17.67 -7.12 3.76
C GLU A 187 -16.73 -8.32 3.55
N TRP A 188 -15.42 -8.03 3.55
CA TRP A 188 -14.39 -9.03 3.39
C TRP A 188 -13.38 -8.92 4.53
N THR A 189 -12.86 -10.05 5.00
CA THR A 189 -11.83 -10.08 6.02
C THR A 189 -10.73 -11.05 5.63
N ILE A 190 -9.47 -10.62 5.76
CA ILE A 190 -8.29 -11.47 5.64
C ILE A 190 -7.64 -11.62 7.01
N PHE A 191 -7.29 -12.85 7.36
CA PHE A 191 -6.61 -13.21 8.59
C PHE A 191 -5.14 -13.45 8.30
N ILE A 192 -4.26 -12.92 9.15
CA ILE A 192 -2.81 -12.98 8.96
C ILE A 192 -2.16 -13.53 10.22
N ARG A 193 -1.33 -14.57 10.07
CA ARG A 193 -0.40 -15.02 11.10
C ARG A 193 1.04 -14.83 10.66
N ARG A 194 1.89 -14.39 11.57
CA ARG A 194 3.34 -14.35 11.38
C ARG A 194 3.94 -15.68 11.85
N THR A 195 4.56 -16.40 10.92
CA THR A 195 5.20 -17.68 11.20
C THR A 195 6.72 -17.55 11.31
N ASP A 196 7.30 -16.50 10.73
CA ASP A 196 8.74 -16.20 10.84
C ASP A 196 8.99 -14.68 10.70
N ASP A 197 10.23 -14.25 10.87
CA ASP A 197 10.69 -12.87 10.72
C ASP A 197 10.34 -12.29 9.34
N PHE A 198 10.42 -13.11 8.30
CA PHE A 198 10.15 -12.75 6.90
C PHE A 198 9.03 -13.61 6.28
N ARG A 199 8.13 -14.16 7.11
CA ARG A 199 7.05 -15.03 6.63
C ARG A 199 5.72 -14.73 7.33
N PHE A 200 4.73 -14.41 6.52
CA PHE A 200 3.35 -14.20 6.91
C PHE A 200 2.47 -15.17 6.11
N GLU A 201 1.52 -15.79 6.79
CA GLU A 201 0.52 -16.64 6.18
C GLU A 201 -0.84 -15.93 6.26
N MET A 202 -1.51 -15.85 5.13
CA MET A 202 -2.73 -15.06 4.92
C MET A 202 -3.86 -15.95 4.44
N SER A 203 -5.03 -15.83 5.04
CA SER A 203 -6.24 -16.51 4.55
C SER A 203 -6.67 -15.93 3.19
N LEU A 204 -7.43 -16.70 2.42
CA LEU A 204 -8.27 -16.12 1.38
C LEU A 204 -9.31 -15.16 2.02
N PRO A 205 -9.78 -14.13 1.28
CA PRO A 205 -10.81 -13.22 1.77
C PRO A 205 -12.08 -13.98 2.19
N VAL A 206 -12.54 -13.72 3.42
CA VAL A 206 -13.78 -14.29 3.98
C VAL A 206 -14.90 -13.25 3.90
N HIS A 207 -15.96 -13.59 3.17
CA HIS A 207 -17.14 -12.72 2.99
C HIS A 207 -18.02 -12.65 4.25
N GLU A 208 -18.72 -11.53 4.48
CA GLU A 208 -19.53 -11.32 5.68
C GLU A 208 -20.74 -12.27 5.77
N LYS A 209 -21.15 -12.83 4.62
CA LYS A 209 -22.23 -13.81 4.49
C LYS A 209 -21.77 -15.26 4.40
N SER A 210 -20.47 -15.53 4.57
CA SER A 210 -19.98 -16.92 4.61
C SER A 210 -20.67 -17.69 5.75
N THR A 211 -20.90 -19.00 5.53
CA THR A 211 -21.57 -19.88 6.50
C THR A 211 -20.77 -21.13 6.84
N ASN A 212 -19.71 -21.43 6.10
CA ASN A 212 -18.89 -22.62 6.31
C ASN A 212 -17.41 -22.36 5.98
N PRO A 213 -16.62 -21.86 6.94
CA PRO A 213 -17.06 -21.26 8.20
C PRO A 213 -17.68 -19.87 8.01
N SER A 214 -18.51 -19.44 8.97
CA SER A 214 -18.95 -18.06 9.10
C SER A 214 -17.79 -17.14 9.50
N LEU A 215 -17.92 -15.84 9.22
CA LEU A 215 -16.90 -14.87 9.62
C LEU A 215 -16.67 -14.85 11.15
N ARG A 216 -17.74 -15.01 11.93
CA ARG A 216 -17.66 -15.08 13.40
C ARG A 216 -16.98 -16.38 13.86
N GLN A 217 -17.22 -17.51 13.20
CA GLN A 217 -16.50 -18.77 13.48
C GLN A 217 -14.99 -18.62 13.21
N CYS A 218 -14.62 -17.92 12.12
CA CYS A 218 -13.23 -17.57 11.85
C CYS A 218 -12.64 -16.75 13.00
N PHE A 219 -13.33 -15.69 13.46
CA PHE A 219 -12.84 -14.88 14.59
C PHE A 219 -12.69 -15.66 15.89
N LEU A 220 -13.66 -16.50 16.26
CA LEU A 220 -13.58 -17.29 17.48
C LEU A 220 -12.36 -18.23 17.48
N SER A 221 -12.14 -18.94 16.36
CA SER A 221 -10.99 -19.84 16.19
C SER A 221 -9.67 -19.06 16.17
N PHE A 222 -9.64 -17.93 15.46
CA PHE A 222 -8.47 -17.07 15.35
C PHE A 222 -8.06 -16.45 16.69
N VAL A 223 -9.03 -16.04 17.51
CA VAL A 223 -8.77 -15.60 18.88
C VAL A 223 -8.26 -16.74 19.75
N SER A 224 -8.80 -17.96 19.60
CA SER A 224 -8.32 -19.13 20.33
C SER A 224 -6.83 -19.40 20.06
N TRP A 225 -6.40 -19.35 18.79
CA TRP A 225 -4.99 -19.47 18.44
C TRP A 225 -4.13 -18.34 18.99
N ALA A 226 -4.62 -17.10 18.90
CA ALA A 226 -3.91 -15.93 19.43
C ALA A 226 -3.76 -15.99 20.96
N ALA A 227 -4.72 -16.57 21.68
CA ALA A 227 -4.60 -16.75 23.13
C ALA A 227 -3.53 -17.79 23.50
N GLN A 228 -3.38 -18.84 22.70
CA GLN A 228 -2.45 -19.94 22.93
C GLN A 228 -1.01 -19.60 22.53
N ASP A 229 -0.81 -18.96 21.36
CA ASP A 229 0.51 -18.67 20.79
C ASP A 229 0.63 -17.23 20.24
N GLY A 230 0.06 -16.25 20.94
CA GLY A 230 -0.02 -14.89 20.41
C GLY A 230 1.28 -14.09 20.35
N GLN A 231 2.32 -14.50 21.07
CA GLN A 231 3.53 -13.69 21.25
C GLN A 231 4.57 -13.97 20.17
N TYR A 232 5.06 -12.90 19.55
CA TYR A 232 6.14 -12.94 18.58
C TYR A 232 7.45 -12.45 19.21
N THR A 233 8.55 -13.15 18.93
CA THR A 233 9.90 -12.75 19.34
C THR A 233 10.78 -12.70 18.11
N ALA A 234 11.24 -11.51 17.76
CA ALA A 234 12.12 -11.30 16.61
C ALA A 234 13.54 -11.81 16.88
N ALA A 235 14.25 -12.24 15.82
CA ALA A 235 15.68 -12.45 15.91
C ALA A 235 16.43 -11.14 16.24
N ARG A 236 17.63 -11.24 16.81
CA ARG A 236 18.40 -10.07 17.27
C ARG A 236 18.79 -9.12 16.13
N ASP A 237 18.93 -9.64 14.92
CA ASP A 237 19.33 -8.95 13.69
C ASP A 237 18.16 -8.64 12.74
N PHE A 238 16.93 -8.92 13.20
CA PHE A 238 15.72 -8.56 12.48
C PHE A 238 15.56 -7.04 12.43
N SER A 239 15.26 -6.53 11.24
CA SER A 239 14.87 -5.13 11.03
C SER A 239 13.59 -5.10 10.21
N LEU A 240 12.60 -4.35 10.70
CA LEU A 240 11.33 -4.15 9.99
C LEU A 240 11.55 -3.52 8.61
N GLU A 241 12.61 -2.73 8.42
CA GLU A 241 12.94 -2.11 7.14
C GLU A 241 13.30 -3.12 6.06
N LYS A 242 13.79 -4.31 6.43
CA LYS A 242 14.07 -5.41 5.51
C LYS A 242 12.80 -6.05 4.93
N LEU A 243 11.62 -5.77 5.50
CA LEU A 243 10.33 -6.20 4.93
C LEU A 243 9.84 -5.26 3.83
N ASN A 244 10.39 -4.05 3.72
CA ASN A 244 10.04 -3.15 2.61
C ASN A 244 10.46 -3.78 1.27
N ALA A 245 9.72 -3.49 0.20
CA ALA A 245 10.05 -3.97 -1.13
C ALA A 245 11.52 -3.64 -1.49
N PRO A 246 12.39 -4.64 -1.74
CA PRO A 246 13.69 -4.36 -2.30
C PRO A 246 13.47 -3.82 -3.73
N THR A 247 14.00 -2.63 -4.01
CA THR A 247 13.98 -2.04 -5.34
C THR A 247 14.87 -2.82 -6.32
N GLN A 248 15.81 -3.65 -5.82
CA GLN A 248 16.54 -4.76 -6.45
C GLN A 248 17.52 -5.41 -5.44
N PRO A 249 18.12 -6.60 -5.73
CA PRO A 249 19.04 -7.29 -4.80
C PRO A 249 20.41 -6.63 -4.58
N TYR A 250 20.75 -5.57 -5.32
CA TYR A 250 22.01 -4.85 -5.14
C TYR A 250 21.78 -3.34 -5.26
N PHE A 251 21.72 -2.66 -4.11
CA PHE A 251 21.72 -1.21 -4.04
C PHE A 251 23.07 -0.65 -4.49
N GLN A 252 23.20 -0.39 -5.78
CA GLN A 252 24.16 0.58 -6.26
C GLN A 252 23.51 1.36 -7.40
N ALA A 253 23.09 2.61 -7.11
CA ALA A 253 22.91 3.59 -8.18
C ALA A 253 24.22 3.58 -8.98
N SER A 254 24.12 3.34 -10.29
CA SER A 254 25.30 3.06 -11.10
C SER A 254 26.30 4.20 -10.97
N THR A 255 27.57 3.90 -10.69
CA THR A 255 28.64 4.89 -10.82
C THR A 255 28.98 5.15 -12.29
N ARG A 256 28.40 4.36 -13.23
CA ARG A 256 28.75 4.44 -14.65
C ARG A 256 28.35 5.79 -15.26
N PRO A 257 29.08 6.28 -16.26
CA PRO A 257 28.68 7.46 -17.02
C PRO A 257 27.39 7.16 -17.80
N THR A 258 26.32 7.92 -17.57
CA THR A 258 25.18 7.98 -18.49
C THR A 258 25.60 8.76 -19.74
N SER A 259 24.95 8.52 -20.88
CA SER A 259 25.30 9.16 -22.16
C SER A 259 25.23 10.70 -22.12
N GLY A 260 24.50 11.28 -21.17
CA GLY A 260 24.44 12.73 -20.92
C GLY A 260 25.56 13.29 -20.02
N ARG A 261 26.32 12.45 -19.33
CA ARG A 261 27.33 12.87 -18.33
C ARG A 261 28.59 13.50 -18.94
N HIS A 262 28.79 13.34 -20.24
CA HIS A 262 29.90 13.95 -21.00
C HIS A 262 29.56 15.33 -21.58
N HIS A 263 28.34 15.82 -21.39
CA HIS A 263 28.04 17.22 -21.64
C HIS A 263 28.50 18.02 -20.41
N ILE A 264 29.74 18.51 -20.49
CA ILE A 264 30.13 19.71 -19.75
C ILE A 264 29.19 20.77 -20.27
N ALA A 265 28.25 21.20 -19.43
CA ALA A 265 27.34 22.25 -19.80
C ALA A 265 28.15 23.46 -20.29
N THR A 266 27.84 23.88 -21.50
CA THR A 266 28.59 24.92 -22.19
C THR A 266 28.60 26.20 -21.36
N SER A 267 29.78 26.80 -21.27
CA SER A 267 30.13 28.05 -20.61
C SER A 267 29.25 29.23 -21.07
N GLY A 268 28.04 29.33 -20.54
CA GLY A 268 27.24 30.55 -20.48
C GLY A 268 27.48 31.27 -19.16
N ASP A 269 27.22 32.58 -19.12
CA ASP A 269 27.47 33.47 -17.98
C ASP A 269 27.13 32.84 -16.64
N PHE A 270 28.19 32.55 -15.89
CA PHE A 270 28.19 31.81 -14.64
C PHE A 270 27.78 32.74 -13.50
N SER A 271 26.53 32.61 -13.02
CA SER A 271 26.14 33.18 -11.72
C SER A 271 25.82 32.04 -10.75
N ILE A 272 26.82 31.69 -9.93
CA ILE A 272 26.56 30.95 -8.69
C ILE A 272 25.88 31.91 -7.72
N GLY A 273 24.71 31.52 -7.23
CA GLY A 273 23.94 32.28 -6.26
C GLY A 273 23.24 31.39 -5.26
N VAL A 274 22.34 31.99 -4.48
CA VAL A 274 21.58 31.30 -3.42
C VAL A 274 20.65 30.20 -3.93
N ASN A 275 20.42 30.15 -5.24
CA ASN A 275 19.58 29.17 -5.91
C ASN A 275 20.36 28.06 -6.61
N THR A 276 21.69 28.03 -6.46
CA THR A 276 22.55 27.05 -7.11
C THR A 276 22.70 25.80 -6.24
N VAL A 277 22.56 24.63 -6.85
CA VAL A 277 22.91 23.33 -6.24
C VAL A 277 24.16 22.80 -6.95
N LEU A 278 25.24 22.59 -6.20
CA LEU A 278 26.48 21.96 -6.66
C LEU A 278 26.44 20.48 -6.28
N PHE A 279 26.70 19.58 -7.23
CA PHE A 279 26.63 18.14 -7.03
C PHE A 279 27.64 17.38 -7.88
N GLY A 280 27.99 16.17 -7.47
CA GLY A 280 29.03 15.39 -8.16
C GLY A 280 29.35 14.11 -7.42
N THR A 281 30.57 13.60 -7.53
CA THR A 281 30.99 12.36 -6.82
C THR A 281 32.26 12.63 -6.02
N ASP A 282 32.48 11.83 -4.97
CA ASP A 282 33.72 11.87 -4.18
C ASP A 282 34.00 13.25 -3.54
N GLY A 283 32.93 13.99 -3.21
CA GLY A 283 33.01 15.35 -2.67
C GLY A 283 33.40 16.42 -3.70
N ILE A 284 33.59 16.06 -4.96
CA ILE A 284 33.95 16.98 -6.04
C ILE A 284 32.68 17.33 -6.82
N ALA A 285 32.32 18.61 -6.83
CA ALA A 285 31.24 19.12 -7.67
C ALA A 285 31.65 19.00 -9.14
N ARG A 286 30.88 18.21 -9.91
CA ARG A 286 31.06 18.03 -11.36
C ARG A 286 29.98 18.72 -12.17
N HIS A 287 28.86 18.98 -11.52
CA HIS A 287 27.69 19.60 -12.08
C HIS A 287 27.15 20.64 -11.11
N TRP A 288 26.32 21.50 -11.65
CA TRP A 288 25.66 22.59 -10.97
C TRP A 288 24.29 22.79 -11.61
N ILE A 289 23.33 23.36 -10.89
CA ILE A 289 22.07 23.77 -11.50
C ILE A 289 21.47 24.92 -10.72
N ASN A 290 20.91 25.88 -11.46
CA ASN A 290 20.17 27.00 -10.87
C ASN A 290 18.67 26.64 -10.85
N CYS A 291 18.12 26.48 -9.65
CA CYS A 291 16.70 26.24 -9.45
C CYS A 291 15.94 27.56 -9.56
N SER A 292 14.91 27.62 -10.40
CA SER A 292 14.14 28.85 -10.62
C SER A 292 12.96 28.98 -9.66
N GLN A 293 12.18 27.92 -9.49
CA GLN A 293 10.96 27.93 -8.68
C GLN A 293 10.80 26.63 -7.88
N LEU A 294 10.47 26.73 -6.60
CA LEU A 294 10.04 25.58 -5.79
C LEU A 294 8.62 25.18 -6.20
N ILE A 295 8.46 23.94 -6.69
CA ILE A 295 7.16 23.36 -7.04
C ILE A 295 6.52 22.75 -5.79
N ARG A 296 7.31 21.96 -5.03
CA ARG A 296 6.86 21.28 -3.81
C ARG A 296 8.06 21.01 -2.91
N GLY A 297 7.95 21.21 -1.60
CA GLY A 297 9.08 20.96 -0.70
C GLY A 297 8.69 20.63 0.74
N THR A 298 9.48 19.74 1.33
CA THR A 298 9.60 19.46 2.77
C THR A 298 11.10 19.43 3.12
N PRO A 299 11.49 19.40 4.41
CA PRO A 299 12.89 19.23 4.79
C PRO A 299 13.52 17.93 4.27
N GLU A 300 12.71 16.92 3.93
CA GLU A 300 13.19 15.61 3.47
C GLU A 300 13.23 15.46 1.95
N LYS A 301 12.43 16.24 1.20
CA LYS A 301 12.34 16.19 -0.26
C LYS A 301 11.90 17.53 -0.83
N ALA A 302 12.56 18.01 -1.87
CA ALA A 302 12.14 19.22 -2.58
C ALA A 302 12.21 19.04 -4.10
N VAL A 303 11.24 19.63 -4.81
CA VAL A 303 11.10 19.57 -6.26
C VAL A 303 11.09 20.99 -6.80
N TYR A 304 11.99 21.29 -7.73
CA TYR A 304 12.17 22.61 -8.33
C TYR A 304 12.03 22.54 -9.85
N ASP A 305 11.54 23.62 -10.42
CA ASP A 305 11.76 23.95 -11.82
C ASP A 305 13.18 24.46 -12.03
N ALA A 306 13.78 24.11 -13.17
CA ALA A 306 15.11 24.56 -13.57
C ALA A 306 15.26 24.56 -15.09
N VAL A 307 16.43 25.04 -15.54
CA VAL A 307 16.87 24.91 -16.94
C VAL A 307 18.19 24.14 -16.94
N TRP A 308 18.28 23.10 -17.77
CA TRP A 308 19.47 22.29 -17.99
C TRP A 308 19.85 22.34 -19.47
N ASP A 309 21.04 22.82 -19.79
CA ASP A 309 21.52 23.00 -21.18
C ASP A 309 20.52 23.73 -22.09
N GLY A 310 19.90 24.79 -21.56
CA GLY A 310 18.88 25.59 -22.26
C GLY A 310 17.51 24.93 -22.38
N GLN A 311 17.34 23.71 -21.85
CA GLN A 311 16.07 22.97 -21.89
C GLN A 311 15.36 22.98 -20.53
N PRO A 312 14.01 23.01 -20.51
CA PRO A 312 13.25 22.88 -19.27
C PRO A 312 13.53 21.57 -18.53
N ALA A 313 13.83 21.66 -17.24
CA ALA A 313 14.17 20.52 -16.39
C ALA A 313 13.43 20.57 -15.04
N ILE A 314 13.31 19.42 -14.41
CA ILE A 314 12.84 19.24 -13.03
C ILE A 314 14.01 18.74 -12.19
N VAL A 315 14.20 19.37 -11.04
CA VAL A 315 15.19 18.99 -10.03
C VAL A 315 14.48 18.41 -8.84
N LYS A 316 14.78 17.17 -8.49
CA LYS A 316 14.35 16.55 -7.24
C LYS A 316 15.54 16.41 -6.29
N CYS A 317 15.41 16.96 -5.09
CA CYS A 317 16.38 16.85 -4.00
C CYS A 317 15.82 15.94 -2.91
N TYR A 318 16.69 15.11 -2.34
CA TYR A 318 16.37 14.10 -1.32
C TYR A 318 17.32 14.25 -0.15
N ALA A 319 16.79 14.29 1.07
CA ALA A 319 17.60 14.23 2.27
C ALA A 319 18.33 12.88 2.39
N PRO A 320 19.42 12.79 3.18
CA PRO A 320 20.11 11.53 3.42
C PRO A 320 19.18 10.40 3.91
N SER A 321 18.17 10.73 4.71
CA SER A 321 17.14 9.78 5.19
C SER A 321 16.27 9.19 4.08
N ARG A 322 16.25 9.81 2.89
CA ARG A 322 15.47 9.40 1.71
C ARG A 322 16.34 8.78 0.62
N PHE A 323 17.56 8.35 0.94
CA PHE A 323 18.47 7.72 -0.02
C PHE A 323 17.83 6.57 -0.81
N MET A 324 17.02 5.73 -0.14
CA MET A 324 16.38 4.59 -0.80
C MET A 324 15.41 5.03 -1.91
N SER A 325 14.62 6.08 -1.68
CA SER A 325 13.71 6.65 -2.69
C SER A 325 14.48 7.27 -3.86
N TYR A 326 15.54 8.02 -3.57
CA TYR A 326 16.43 8.55 -4.59
C TYR A 326 17.05 7.44 -5.45
N ALA A 327 17.61 6.40 -4.82
CA ALA A 327 18.27 5.31 -5.52
C ALA A 327 17.29 4.48 -6.36
N ALA A 328 16.07 4.25 -5.84
CA ALA A 328 15.00 3.60 -6.57
C ALA A 328 14.65 4.35 -7.87
N GLU A 329 14.42 5.65 -7.76
CA GLU A 329 14.01 6.48 -8.90
C GLU A 329 15.15 6.63 -9.91
N ALA A 330 16.36 6.97 -9.46
CA ALA A 330 17.52 7.11 -10.32
C ALA A 330 17.82 5.81 -11.10
N SER A 331 17.85 4.66 -10.41
CA SER A 331 18.13 3.37 -11.05
C SER A 331 17.04 2.96 -12.05
N THR A 332 15.79 3.32 -11.80
CA THR A 332 14.69 3.06 -12.73
C THR A 332 14.87 3.84 -14.02
N TYR A 333 15.17 5.14 -13.92
CA TYR A 333 15.48 5.94 -15.10
C TYR A 333 16.74 5.48 -15.83
N GLU A 334 17.78 5.05 -15.11
CA GLU A 334 18.98 4.46 -15.73
C GLU A 334 18.61 3.21 -16.55
N ARG A 335 17.81 2.29 -16.01
CA ARG A 335 17.36 1.09 -16.73
C ARG A 335 16.50 1.44 -17.95
N LEU A 336 15.60 2.41 -17.82
CA LEU A 336 14.81 2.92 -18.95
C LEU A 336 15.71 3.53 -20.04
N SER A 337 16.75 4.27 -19.67
CA SER A 337 17.69 4.88 -20.63
C SER A 337 18.48 3.84 -21.43
N GLN A 338 18.77 2.67 -20.85
CA GLN A 338 19.48 1.58 -21.51
C GLN A 338 18.64 0.86 -22.59
N ARG A 339 17.32 1.01 -22.55
CA ARG A 339 16.39 0.39 -23.53
C ARG A 339 16.10 1.26 -24.75
N ARG A 340 16.73 2.44 -24.86
CA ARG A 340 16.51 3.36 -25.99
C ARG A 340 16.81 2.70 -27.34
N PRO A 341 16.03 3.02 -28.41
CA PRO A 341 15.00 4.07 -28.45
C PRO A 341 13.60 3.67 -27.97
N ASP A 342 13.30 2.38 -27.82
CA ASP A 342 11.92 1.90 -27.61
C ASP A 342 11.37 2.28 -26.22
N GLY A 343 10.12 2.77 -26.19
CA GLY A 343 9.36 2.97 -24.94
C GLY A 343 9.73 4.19 -24.10
N PHE A 344 10.62 5.05 -24.58
CA PHE A 344 11.12 6.20 -23.82
C PHE A 344 10.18 7.41 -23.85
N GLU A 345 9.26 7.48 -24.81
CA GLU A 345 8.35 8.62 -25.01
C GLU A 345 7.34 8.82 -23.86
N PHE A 346 7.14 7.80 -23.01
CA PHE A 346 6.20 7.84 -21.90
C PHE A 346 6.82 8.36 -20.59
N PHE A 347 8.12 8.65 -20.57
CA PHE A 347 8.86 8.99 -19.36
C PHE A 347 9.75 10.21 -19.54
N PRO A 348 10.00 10.99 -18.48
CA PRO A 348 11.04 12.00 -18.48
C PRO A 348 12.42 11.40 -18.79
N SER A 349 13.27 12.17 -19.46
CA SER A 349 14.68 11.84 -19.61
C SER A 349 15.45 12.06 -18.33
N LEU A 350 16.20 11.07 -17.86
CA LEU A 350 17.28 11.32 -16.90
C LEU A 350 18.39 12.12 -17.56
N LEU A 351 18.63 13.32 -17.03
CA LEU A 351 19.69 14.21 -17.50
C LEU A 351 20.97 13.94 -16.71
N THR A 352 20.88 14.00 -15.37
CA THR A 352 21.99 13.69 -14.46
C THR A 352 21.49 13.48 -13.03
N HIS A 353 22.32 12.95 -12.15
CA HIS A 353 22.04 12.80 -10.73
C HIS A 353 23.33 12.61 -9.93
N GLY A 354 23.27 12.75 -8.61
CA GLY A 354 24.40 12.49 -7.71
C GLY A 354 24.21 13.05 -6.31
N PRO A 355 25.18 12.87 -5.41
CA PRO A 355 25.18 13.53 -4.11
C PRO A 355 25.40 15.04 -4.24
N ILE A 356 24.69 15.78 -3.42
CA ILE A 356 24.83 17.23 -3.26
C ILE A 356 26.14 17.50 -2.51
N VAL A 357 26.98 18.34 -3.09
CA VAL A 357 28.26 18.77 -2.52
C VAL A 357 28.08 20.08 -1.76
N CYS A 358 27.32 21.01 -2.31
CA CYS A 358 27.06 22.30 -1.68
C CYS A 358 25.77 22.92 -2.21
N SER A 359 24.90 23.40 -1.33
CA SER A 359 23.66 24.09 -1.68
C SER A 359 23.10 24.83 -0.48
N SER A 360 22.64 26.06 -0.68
CA SER A 360 21.82 26.77 0.32
C SER A 360 20.35 26.37 0.28
N LEU A 361 19.86 25.80 -0.83
CA LEU A 361 18.47 25.37 -0.98
C LEU A 361 18.20 24.04 -0.30
N PHE A 362 19.17 23.13 -0.36
CA PHE A 362 19.04 21.76 0.15
C PHE A 362 20.42 21.27 0.63
N PRO A 363 20.77 21.49 1.91
CA PRO A 363 22.17 21.48 2.37
C PRO A 363 22.93 20.17 2.18
N ALA A 364 22.24 19.02 2.21
CA ALA A 364 22.86 17.71 2.11
C ALA A 364 21.90 16.68 1.52
N GLY A 365 22.47 15.64 0.91
CA GLY A 365 21.71 14.51 0.38
C GLY A 365 21.98 14.29 -1.11
N TYR A 366 20.94 14.08 -1.89
CA TYR A 366 21.03 13.63 -3.27
C TYR A 366 20.13 14.46 -4.18
N ILE A 367 20.55 14.60 -5.44
CA ILE A 367 19.83 15.33 -6.48
C ILE A 367 19.62 14.44 -7.71
N LEU A 368 18.45 14.55 -8.30
CA LEU A 368 18.04 13.92 -9.55
C LEU A 368 17.52 15.02 -10.49
N VAL A 369 18.09 15.09 -11.70
CA VAL A 369 17.72 16.08 -12.73
C VAL A 369 17.12 15.33 -13.91
N ILE A 370 15.87 15.64 -14.23
CA ILE A 370 15.12 15.02 -15.34
C ILE A 370 14.54 16.09 -16.27
N SER A 371 14.26 15.73 -17.52
CA SER A 371 13.59 16.64 -18.46
C SER A 371 12.18 16.98 -17.96
N LYS A 372 11.75 18.23 -18.11
CA LYS A 372 10.39 18.63 -17.74
C LYS A 372 9.39 18.06 -18.74
N ALA A 373 8.50 17.21 -18.25
CA ALA A 373 7.38 16.68 -19.03
C ALA A 373 6.26 17.71 -19.18
N GLN A 374 5.53 17.65 -20.29
CA GLN A 374 4.41 18.55 -20.56
C GLN A 374 3.12 18.04 -19.92
N GLY A 375 2.19 18.96 -19.65
CA GLY A 375 0.86 18.64 -19.17
C GLY A 375 0.64 18.93 -17.69
N LYS A 376 -0.55 18.57 -17.22
CA LYS A 376 -0.98 18.69 -15.82
C LYS A 376 -1.21 17.30 -15.22
N PRO A 377 -1.13 17.14 -13.89
CA PRO A 377 -1.51 15.90 -13.22
C PRO A 377 -2.92 15.43 -13.61
N LEU A 378 -3.08 14.14 -13.90
CA LEU A 378 -4.30 13.58 -14.48
C LEU A 378 -5.48 13.69 -13.51
N ASP A 379 -5.25 13.55 -12.21
CA ASP A 379 -6.26 13.72 -11.16
C ASP A 379 -6.94 15.09 -11.20
N THR A 380 -6.22 16.14 -11.60
CA THR A 380 -6.78 17.51 -11.71
C THR A 380 -7.64 17.75 -12.94
N GLN A 381 -7.60 16.86 -13.94
CA GLN A 381 -8.26 17.07 -15.24
C GLN A 381 -9.08 15.87 -15.75
N TRP A 382 -9.01 14.71 -15.09
CA TRP A 382 -9.66 13.46 -15.55
C TRP A 382 -11.17 13.60 -15.79
N SER A 383 -11.85 14.39 -14.96
CA SER A 383 -13.29 14.67 -15.09
C SER A 383 -13.65 15.62 -16.23
N HIS A 384 -12.67 16.35 -16.78
CA HIS A 384 -12.88 17.43 -17.74
C HIS A 384 -12.44 17.07 -19.17
N ILE A 385 -11.72 15.97 -19.34
CA ILE A 385 -11.31 15.46 -20.66
C ILE A 385 -12.37 14.54 -21.26
N SER A 386 -12.44 14.52 -22.59
CA SER A 386 -13.42 13.71 -23.35
C SER A 386 -13.15 12.20 -23.22
N ASP A 387 -14.14 11.37 -23.53
CA ASP A 387 -13.97 9.91 -23.44
C ASP A 387 -12.95 9.38 -24.46
N THR A 388 -12.82 10.03 -25.62
CA THR A 388 -11.76 9.74 -26.60
C THR A 388 -10.37 9.99 -26.01
N GLU A 389 -10.19 11.10 -25.28
CA GLU A 389 -8.93 11.41 -24.61
C GLU A 389 -8.66 10.44 -23.45
N LYS A 390 -9.68 10.06 -22.67
CA LYS A 390 -9.53 9.04 -21.62
C LYS A 390 -9.08 7.70 -22.20
N LEU A 391 -9.63 7.29 -23.35
CA LEU A 391 -9.21 6.07 -24.04
C LEU A 391 -7.76 6.16 -24.53
N HIS A 392 -7.36 7.30 -25.10
CA HIS A 392 -5.97 7.55 -25.48
C HIS A 392 -5.03 7.47 -24.28
N VAL A 393 -5.33 8.17 -23.18
CA VAL A 393 -4.54 8.13 -21.94
C VAL A 393 -4.43 6.71 -21.39
N LYS A 394 -5.54 5.95 -21.35
CA LYS A 394 -5.53 4.54 -20.93
C LYS A 394 -4.58 3.72 -21.79
N TRP A 395 -4.64 3.86 -23.11
CA TRP A 395 -3.79 3.10 -24.04
C TRP A 395 -2.30 3.45 -23.91
N GLN A 396 -1.97 4.74 -23.78
CA GLN A 396 -0.60 5.22 -23.57
C GLN A 396 -0.03 4.69 -22.25
N MET A 397 -0.83 4.67 -21.18
CA MET A 397 -0.39 4.12 -19.89
C MET A 397 -0.21 2.60 -19.92
N ARG A 398 -1.01 1.84 -20.68
CA ARG A 398 -0.73 0.40 -20.88
C ARG A 398 0.66 0.19 -21.48
N LYS A 399 1.01 0.96 -22.51
CA LYS A 399 2.34 0.90 -23.13
C LYS A 399 3.45 1.29 -22.16
N ALA A 400 3.26 2.37 -21.40
CA ALA A 400 4.23 2.78 -20.39
C ALA A 400 4.48 1.66 -19.36
N VAL A 401 3.41 1.04 -18.84
CA VAL A 401 3.51 -0.08 -17.90
C VAL A 401 4.26 -1.26 -18.52
N GLN A 402 3.95 -1.64 -19.77
CA GLN A 402 4.69 -2.70 -20.47
C GLN A 402 6.20 -2.41 -20.56
N VAL A 403 6.59 -1.15 -20.81
CA VAL A 403 7.99 -0.75 -20.84
C VAL A 403 8.63 -0.86 -19.46
N LEU A 404 7.97 -0.40 -18.39
CA LEU A 404 8.43 -0.58 -17.01
C LEU A 404 8.64 -2.07 -16.67
N ARG A 405 7.71 -2.93 -17.08
CA ARG A 405 7.81 -4.38 -16.89
C ARG A 405 8.99 -4.98 -17.66
N SER A 406 9.27 -4.49 -18.86
CA SER A 406 10.41 -4.96 -19.67
C SER A 406 11.79 -4.68 -19.05
N VAL A 407 11.85 -3.72 -18.10
CA VAL A 407 13.03 -3.43 -17.26
C VAL A 407 12.92 -4.03 -15.86
N GLY A 408 12.03 -5.00 -15.67
CA GLY A 408 11.86 -5.77 -14.44
C GLY A 408 11.38 -4.94 -13.25
N SER A 409 10.60 -3.87 -13.49
CA SER A 409 10.18 -2.92 -12.45
C SER A 409 8.65 -2.73 -12.44
N VAL A 410 8.08 -2.59 -11.24
CA VAL A 410 6.67 -2.24 -10.99
C VAL A 410 6.61 -0.90 -10.26
N CYS A 411 5.77 0.02 -10.72
CA CYS A 411 5.50 1.25 -9.98
C CYS A 411 4.36 1.02 -8.98
N VAL A 412 4.68 1.02 -7.68
CA VAL A 412 3.68 0.77 -6.63
C VAL A 412 2.80 1.99 -6.40
N ASP A 413 3.33 3.19 -6.66
CA ASP A 413 2.62 4.47 -6.51
C ASP A 413 2.20 5.05 -7.88
N ALA A 414 1.56 4.24 -8.72
CA ALA A 414 1.14 4.65 -10.06
C ALA A 414 -0.18 5.47 -10.05
N GLY A 415 -0.48 6.28 -9.04
CA GLY A 415 -1.75 7.02 -8.99
C GLY A 415 -1.91 8.04 -10.12
N LYS A 416 -3.15 8.50 -10.39
CA LYS A 416 -3.43 9.57 -11.39
C LYS A 416 -2.58 10.84 -11.18
N HIS A 417 -2.21 11.14 -9.95
CA HIS A 417 -1.37 12.28 -9.59
C HIS A 417 0.07 12.18 -10.13
N ASN A 418 0.51 10.96 -10.49
CA ASN A 418 1.82 10.65 -11.08
C ASN A 418 1.75 10.44 -12.61
N VAL A 419 0.63 10.82 -13.23
CA VAL A 419 0.47 10.81 -14.69
C VAL A 419 0.20 12.25 -15.15
N LEU A 420 1.02 12.75 -16.06
CA LEU A 420 0.81 14.05 -16.71
C LEU A 420 0.13 13.85 -18.06
N TYR A 421 -0.87 14.66 -18.35
CA TYR A 421 -1.53 14.73 -19.66
C TYR A 421 -1.53 16.17 -20.18
N GLY A 422 -1.11 16.35 -21.43
CA GLY A 422 -1.15 17.62 -22.14
C GLY A 422 -2.19 17.61 -23.25
N PRO A 423 -3.40 18.16 -23.06
CA PRO A 423 -4.46 18.11 -24.08
C PRO A 423 -4.07 18.71 -25.43
N ALA A 424 -3.26 19.77 -25.42
CA ALA A 424 -2.81 20.44 -26.63
C ALA A 424 -1.82 19.61 -27.46
N THR A 425 -1.03 18.74 -26.80
CA THR A 425 0.02 17.94 -27.46
C THR A 425 -0.30 16.46 -27.53
N GLY A 426 -1.34 16.00 -26.82
CA GLY A 426 -1.68 14.59 -26.68
C GLY A 426 -0.65 13.76 -25.90
N CYS A 427 0.39 14.40 -25.33
CA CYS A 427 1.44 13.72 -24.59
C CYS A 427 0.92 13.18 -23.25
N VAL A 428 1.27 11.94 -22.96
CA VAL A 428 0.98 11.27 -21.68
C VAL A 428 2.30 10.79 -21.09
N THR A 429 2.61 11.22 -19.87
CA THR A 429 3.90 10.93 -19.25
C THR A 429 3.72 10.45 -17.82
N MET A 430 4.33 9.31 -17.48
CA MET A 430 4.38 8.80 -16.12
C MET A 430 5.62 9.33 -15.40
N ILE A 431 5.45 9.76 -14.15
CA ILE A 431 6.49 10.38 -13.32
C ILE A 431 6.54 9.75 -11.92
N ASP A 432 7.56 10.10 -11.14
CA ASP A 432 7.71 9.76 -9.71
C ASP A 432 7.93 8.25 -9.43
N PHE A 433 9.12 7.75 -9.77
CA PHE A 433 9.51 6.34 -9.57
C PHE A 433 10.18 6.07 -8.20
N GLU A 434 9.70 6.71 -7.15
CA GLU A 434 10.31 6.61 -5.81
C GLU A 434 9.98 5.29 -5.11
N VAL A 435 8.88 4.66 -5.51
CA VAL A 435 8.40 3.40 -4.93
C VAL A 435 8.29 2.36 -6.03
N MET A 436 9.40 1.68 -6.27
CA MET A 436 9.52 0.66 -7.30
C MET A 436 9.76 -0.72 -6.68
N GLN A 437 9.19 -1.76 -7.27
CA GLN A 437 9.43 -3.14 -6.87
C GLN A 437 9.98 -3.95 -8.04
N ALA A 438 10.94 -4.85 -7.77
CA ALA A 438 11.43 -5.78 -8.77
C ALA A 438 10.33 -6.78 -9.18
N VAL A 439 10.23 -7.07 -10.47
CA VAL A 439 9.36 -8.12 -11.01
C VAL A 439 10.13 -9.43 -10.99
N ASP A 440 9.67 -10.39 -10.21
CA ASP A 440 9.99 -11.80 -10.47
C ASP A 440 9.13 -12.24 -11.66
N GLY A 441 9.70 -13.04 -12.58
CA GLY A 441 9.16 -13.35 -13.92
C GLY A 441 7.76 -13.98 -14.03
N THR A 442 6.95 -13.93 -12.96
CA THR A 442 5.59 -14.44 -12.83
C THR A 442 4.50 -13.35 -12.87
N VAL A 443 4.84 -12.04 -12.80
CA VAL A 443 3.82 -10.97 -12.84
C VAL A 443 3.45 -10.63 -14.29
N THR A 444 2.50 -11.37 -14.85
CA THR A 444 1.97 -11.20 -16.22
C THR A 444 0.84 -10.17 -16.33
N ALA A 445 0.36 -9.62 -15.22
CA ALA A 445 -0.76 -8.70 -15.24
C ALA A 445 -0.28 -7.23 -15.18
N GLU A 446 -0.56 -6.44 -16.23
CA GLU A 446 -0.47 -4.96 -16.26
C GLU A 446 -1.39 -4.27 -15.22
N VAL A 447 -2.08 -5.08 -14.42
CA VAL A 447 -3.25 -4.77 -13.62
C VAL A 447 -2.94 -3.86 -12.43
N PRO A 448 -1.83 -4.01 -11.67
CA PRO A 448 -1.61 -3.19 -10.47
C PRO A 448 -1.53 -1.69 -10.78
N GLU A 449 -0.69 -1.29 -11.73
CA GLU A 449 -0.54 0.13 -12.10
C GLU A 449 -1.80 0.67 -12.76
N LEU A 450 -2.39 -0.06 -13.71
CA LEU A 450 -3.60 0.40 -14.40
C LEU A 450 -4.81 0.52 -13.46
N LEU A 451 -4.93 -0.38 -12.47
CA LEU A 451 -5.92 -0.26 -11.41
C LEU A 451 -5.64 0.95 -10.52
N ALA A 452 -4.38 1.19 -10.13
CA ALA A 452 -4.02 2.36 -9.34
C ALA A 452 -4.31 3.68 -10.08
N ILE A 453 -4.05 3.75 -11.39
CA ILE A 453 -4.34 4.95 -12.20
C ILE A 453 -5.86 5.09 -12.38
N PHE A 454 -6.55 4.06 -12.86
CA PHE A 454 -7.90 4.23 -13.43
C PHE A 454 -9.03 3.62 -12.59
N GLY A 455 -8.71 2.83 -11.56
CA GLY A 455 -9.68 2.01 -10.84
C GLY A 455 -10.21 0.84 -11.69
N LYS A 456 -11.26 0.18 -11.19
CA LYS A 456 -11.87 -1.01 -11.80
C LYS A 456 -12.39 -0.80 -13.23
N GLU A 457 -12.67 0.44 -13.62
CA GLU A 457 -13.12 0.81 -14.98
C GLU A 457 -12.06 0.59 -16.09
N ALA A 458 -10.81 0.25 -15.75
CA ALA A 458 -9.76 -0.05 -16.73
C ALA A 458 -9.72 -1.51 -17.22
N ILE A 459 -10.33 -2.45 -16.48
CA ILE A 459 -10.27 -3.90 -16.80
C ILE A 459 -11.41 -4.33 -17.75
N GLY A 460 -12.48 -3.55 -17.86
CA GLY A 460 -13.68 -3.87 -18.64
C GLY A 460 -13.58 -3.78 -20.18
N GLY A 461 -12.43 -4.09 -20.79
CA GLY A 461 -12.19 -3.92 -22.22
C GLY A 461 -12.08 -5.18 -23.09
N SER A 462 -12.01 -6.38 -22.51
CA SER A 462 -11.77 -7.62 -23.30
C SER A 462 -12.69 -8.79 -22.93
N GLY A 463 -13.91 -8.48 -22.47
CA GLY A 463 -14.89 -9.46 -21.99
C GLY A 463 -16.23 -9.42 -22.72
N GLN A 464 -16.28 -9.19 -24.04
CA GLN A 464 -17.41 -9.67 -24.83
C GLN A 464 -17.30 -11.20 -24.92
N ARG A 465 -17.73 -11.90 -23.85
CA ARG A 465 -18.10 -13.31 -23.98
C ARG A 465 -19.46 -13.36 -24.66
N TYR A 466 -19.43 -13.89 -25.88
CA TYR A 466 -20.54 -14.36 -26.68
C TYR A 466 -21.74 -14.77 -25.83
N ALA A 467 -22.81 -13.98 -25.90
CA ALA A 467 -24.15 -14.53 -25.79
C ALA A 467 -24.42 -15.26 -27.12
N GLY A 468 -24.52 -16.58 -27.07
CA GLY A 468 -24.86 -17.39 -28.24
C GLY A 468 -25.03 -18.85 -27.86
N GLY A 469 -26.28 -19.33 -27.91
CA GLY A 469 -26.67 -20.73 -27.74
C GLY A 469 -27.60 -20.96 -26.57
#